data_AF-A0A1E5SIH9-F1
#
_entry.id   AF-A0A1E5SIH9-F1
#
_cell.length_a   1.000
_cell.length_b   1.000
_cell.length_c   1.000
_cell.angle_alpha   90.00
_cell.angle_beta   90.00
_cell.angle_gamma   90.00
#
_symmetry.space_group_name_H-M   'P 1'
#
loop_
_entity.id
_entity.type
_entity.pdbx_description
1 polymer ?
#
loop_
_entity_poly.entity_id
_entity_poly.type
_entity_poly.pdbx_seq_one_letter_code
_entity_poly.pdbx_strand_id
1 'polypeptide(L)'
;MKKLLNTLKPLILLIVFTACSSDDDLIEKKINYVSFVGQLESGNKLLSTYEVSGFTYEDYKTANVKTKWWKADDINGTNAVMIDGATELNYMLTDNDISKFIAVELAIENTINTTLRSPFKGPVDGTIVNTEIVANAIDTQLFNQINTVNKTLVNENIWKGFSLTDTPMYLIHKNANGDADRGFIINPQSTITNAINVPNTENGGLNVVRYDTQVQEALSVINSENGLYDFDFNINGNSVYYIQVYTDIEVEAGSQLATYPGGFFDINTITVASIDFIIHEPFHSYQDTWTFSSGANPTLNQEILELRALAHQIFKNFPNGNLDTNTLETKLKQYVAIIAAETVITGDDSFISGEKLEGTPRYVEKMALRKSFAKRADEPFITGSITDNDYGIVDQATLYGVIDALQYEIGASAYFALKSINNNALEEIEAGKSQYQSAKDFFKMSQSELDQQLQNAKNSVDFSKIQMKVTEWLPLL
;
A
#
# COMPACT_ATOMS: atom_id res chain seq x y z
N MET A 1 22.22 7.55 43.62
CA MET A 1 23.68 7.44 43.42
C MET A 1 24.18 8.69 42.70
N LYS A 2 25.21 9.34 43.27
CA LYS A 2 26.22 10.30 42.74
C LYS A 2 25.91 11.03 41.39
N LYS A 3 25.77 12.37 41.38
CA LYS A 3 26.78 13.43 41.02
C LYS A 3 27.28 13.33 39.55
N LEU A 4 27.28 14.36 38.70
CA LEU A 4 27.95 15.69 38.75
C LEU A 4 27.30 16.66 37.71
N LEU A 5 26.99 17.93 38.02
CA LEU A 5 27.73 19.21 37.73
C LEU A 5 27.97 19.49 36.23
N ASN A 6 27.79 20.67 35.61
CA ASN A 6 27.84 22.10 36.00
C ASN A 6 27.38 22.89 34.74
N THR A 7 26.62 24.01 34.77
CA THR A 7 26.98 25.45 34.97
C THR A 7 25.82 26.25 34.31
N LEU A 8 25.35 27.44 34.69
CA LEU A 8 25.62 28.41 35.74
C LEU A 8 24.34 29.29 35.93
N LYS A 9 24.21 29.87 37.12
CA LYS A 9 23.08 30.50 37.83
C LYS A 9 22.38 31.75 37.25
N PRO A 10 21.23 32.15 37.86
CA PRO A 10 20.32 33.22 37.41
C PRO A 10 20.72 34.60 37.94
N LEU A 11 20.25 35.68 37.30
CA LEU A 11 20.38 37.03 37.82
C LEU A 11 19.00 37.61 38.18
N ILE A 12 18.75 37.68 39.49
CA ILE A 12 17.77 38.56 40.13
C ILE A 12 18.26 40.00 39.98
N LEU A 13 17.40 40.93 39.55
CA LEU A 13 17.66 42.36 39.77
C LEU A 13 16.61 42.95 40.71
N LEU A 14 17.14 43.36 41.86
CA LEU A 14 16.55 44.11 42.95
C LEU A 14 16.30 45.56 42.49
N ILE A 15 15.11 46.12 42.70
CA ILE A 15 14.92 47.58 42.72
C ILE A 15 14.63 48.01 44.15
N VAL A 16 15.56 48.82 44.67
CA VAL A 16 15.57 49.51 45.95
C VAL A 16 14.61 50.69 45.88
N PHE A 17 13.75 50.84 46.90
CA PHE A 17 13.10 52.11 47.19
C PHE A 17 14.12 53.08 47.78
N THR A 18 14.39 54.20 47.11
CA THR A 18 14.86 55.43 47.76
C THR A 18 14.16 56.65 47.17
N ALA A 19 13.91 57.58 48.07
CA ALA A 19 13.02 58.73 47.98
C ALA A 19 13.40 59.80 46.94
N CYS A 20 12.35 60.49 46.49
CA CYS A 20 12.25 61.91 46.14
C CYS A 20 13.54 62.74 46.26
N SER A 21 14.09 63.12 45.10
CA SER A 21 14.63 64.46 44.88
C SER A 21 13.97 65.02 43.62
N SER A 22 13.19 66.08 43.79
CA SER A 22 12.65 66.90 42.71
C SER A 22 13.77 67.79 42.16
N ASP A 23 14.44 67.31 41.13
CA ASP A 23 15.15 68.13 40.15
C ASP A 23 14.75 67.58 38.78
N ASP A 24 13.97 68.35 38.03
CA ASP A 24 13.62 68.11 36.62
C ASP A 24 14.88 68.32 35.76
N ASP A 25 15.86 67.42 35.92
CA ASP A 25 16.81 67.16 34.85
C ASP A 25 16.05 66.40 33.78
N LEU A 26 15.82 67.06 32.63
CA LEU A 26 15.31 66.42 31.42
C LEU A 26 16.19 65.20 31.12
N ILE A 27 15.75 64.00 31.50
CA ILE A 27 16.43 62.76 31.14
C ILE A 27 16.41 62.68 29.63
N GLU A 28 17.61 62.81 29.04
CA GLU A 28 17.77 62.84 27.61
C GLU A 28 17.33 61.48 27.02
N LYS A 29 16.35 61.51 26.11
CA LYS A 29 15.76 60.29 25.53
C LYS A 29 16.74 59.68 24.52
N LYS A 30 17.14 58.42 24.69
CA LYS A 30 18.11 57.75 23.81
C LYS A 30 17.74 56.30 23.57
N ILE A 31 17.77 55.87 22.32
CA ILE A 31 17.61 54.44 21.99
C ILE A 31 18.85 53.69 22.50
N ASN A 32 18.66 52.84 23.50
CA ASN A 32 19.71 52.05 24.15
C ASN A 32 20.07 50.82 23.32
N TYR A 33 19.05 50.10 22.85
CA TYR A 33 19.24 48.97 21.94
C TYR A 33 18.01 48.76 21.05
N VAL A 34 18.26 48.08 19.92
CA VAL A 34 17.25 47.53 19.01
C VAL A 34 17.63 46.08 18.72
N SER A 35 16.66 45.19 18.77
CA SER A 35 16.77 43.76 18.49
C SER A 35 15.44 43.25 17.94
N PHE A 36 15.36 41.95 17.72
CA PHE A 36 14.12 41.26 17.42
C PHE A 36 14.16 39.83 17.94
N VAL A 37 12.98 39.27 18.16
CA VAL A 37 12.73 37.88 18.56
C VAL A 37 11.85 37.18 17.53
N GLY A 38 11.94 35.85 17.45
CA GLY A 38 11.23 35.03 16.49
C GLY A 38 12.15 33.98 15.85
N GLN A 39 11.57 32.93 15.28
CA GLN A 39 12.33 31.93 14.54
C GLN A 39 12.70 32.47 13.15
N LEU A 40 13.95 32.28 12.76
CA LEU A 40 14.49 32.72 11.47
C LEU A 40 14.20 31.67 10.39
N GLU A 41 12.93 31.50 10.05
CA GLU A 41 12.46 30.53 9.05
C GLU A 41 11.36 31.17 8.18
N SER A 42 11.33 30.89 6.87
CA SER A 42 10.29 31.42 5.97
C SER A 42 8.88 31.07 6.49
N GLY A 43 7.97 32.06 6.44
CA GLY A 43 6.61 31.97 6.98
C GLY A 43 6.47 32.39 8.46
N ASN A 44 7.57 32.46 9.22
CA ASN A 44 7.52 32.88 10.63
C ASN A 44 7.53 34.40 10.82
N LYS A 45 6.93 34.83 11.93
CA LYS A 45 6.82 36.24 12.31
C LYS A 45 7.93 36.65 13.28
N LEU A 46 8.70 37.66 12.92
CA LEU A 46 9.66 38.34 13.80
C LEU A 46 8.99 39.54 14.49
N LEU A 47 9.36 39.80 15.73
CA LEU A 47 8.90 40.94 16.52
C LEU A 47 10.09 41.79 16.96
N SER A 48 10.09 43.06 16.60
CA SER A 48 11.09 44.03 17.04
C SER A 48 10.98 44.28 18.55
N THR A 49 12.13 44.39 19.21
CA THR A 49 12.25 44.77 20.62
C THR A 49 13.27 45.90 20.76
N TYR A 50 12.97 46.88 21.59
CA TYR A 50 13.83 48.04 21.79
C TYR A 50 13.68 48.63 23.19
N GLU A 51 14.69 49.37 23.62
CA GLU A 51 14.67 50.12 24.86
C GLU A 51 15.13 51.55 24.61
N VAL A 52 14.42 52.51 25.20
CA VAL A 52 14.77 53.93 25.16
C VAL A 52 14.90 54.45 26.59
N SER A 53 16.05 55.04 26.92
CA SER A 53 16.22 55.75 28.20
C SER A 53 15.28 56.95 28.25
N GLY A 54 14.76 57.27 29.44
CA GLY A 54 13.85 58.41 29.61
C GLY A 54 12.44 58.22 29.02
N PHE A 55 12.10 57.05 28.47
CA PHE A 55 10.72 56.72 28.17
C PHE A 55 9.98 56.29 29.44
N THR A 56 8.82 56.90 29.66
CA THR A 56 7.80 56.41 30.59
C THR A 56 6.93 55.34 29.93
N TYR A 57 6.09 54.67 30.72
CA TYR A 57 5.11 53.70 30.18
C TYR A 57 4.17 54.33 29.14
N GLU A 58 3.76 55.59 29.33
CA GLU A 58 2.91 56.29 28.37
C GLU A 58 3.67 56.67 27.10
N ASP A 59 4.97 57.00 27.17
CA ASP A 59 5.79 57.22 25.97
C ASP A 59 5.82 55.97 25.07
N TYR A 60 5.91 54.76 25.64
CA TYR A 60 5.87 53.53 24.83
C TYR A 60 4.52 53.29 24.13
N LYS A 61 3.42 53.88 24.63
CA LYS A 61 2.11 53.80 23.97
C LYS A 61 1.91 54.86 22.89
N THR A 62 2.50 56.04 23.06
CA THR A 62 2.25 57.20 22.20
C THR A 62 3.40 57.54 21.26
N ALA A 63 4.57 56.91 21.42
CA ALA A 63 5.74 57.18 20.58
C ALA A 63 5.48 56.81 19.12
N ASN A 64 5.84 57.72 18.23
CA ASN A 64 5.84 57.48 16.79
C ASN A 64 7.13 56.73 16.39
N VAL A 65 7.08 55.40 16.44
CA VAL A 65 8.22 54.53 16.08
C VAL A 65 8.11 54.11 14.63
N LYS A 66 9.02 54.61 13.79
CA LYS A 66 9.13 54.23 12.38
C LYS A 66 10.05 53.02 12.27
N THR A 67 9.57 51.93 11.68
CA THR A 67 10.34 50.67 11.56
C THR A 67 10.75 50.41 10.12
N LYS A 68 11.92 49.80 9.93
CA LYS A 68 12.37 49.25 8.65
C LYS A 68 13.07 47.91 8.87
N TRP A 69 12.80 46.94 8.02
CA TRP A 69 13.52 45.68 8.01
C TRP A 69 14.54 45.62 6.86
N TRP A 70 15.64 44.92 7.11
CA TRP A 70 16.78 44.83 6.23
C TRP A 70 17.16 43.37 6.04
N LYS A 71 17.67 43.04 4.84
CA LYS A 71 18.30 41.76 4.55
C LYS A 71 19.72 41.95 4.01
N ALA A 72 20.61 41.04 4.35
CA ALA A 72 22.01 41.04 3.94
C ALA A 72 22.50 39.63 3.57
N ASP A 73 23.67 39.55 2.94
CA ASP A 73 24.27 38.29 2.52
C ASP A 73 25.03 37.58 3.65
N ASP A 74 25.41 38.29 4.71
CA ASP A 74 26.12 37.73 5.85
C ASP A 74 25.82 38.47 7.17
N ILE A 75 26.38 37.95 8.27
CA ILE A 75 26.25 38.51 9.63
C ILE A 75 26.84 39.92 9.78
N ASN A 76 27.77 40.30 8.90
CA ASN A 76 28.43 41.61 8.92
C ASN A 76 27.63 42.66 8.14
N GLY A 77 26.55 42.26 7.46
CA GLY A 77 25.71 43.17 6.69
C GLY A 77 26.20 43.42 5.26
N THR A 78 27.01 42.53 4.69
CA THR A 78 27.46 42.65 3.29
C THR A 78 26.24 42.72 2.35
N ASN A 79 26.25 43.69 1.43
CA ASN A 79 25.16 43.97 0.49
C ASN A 79 23.78 44.16 1.15
N ALA A 80 23.75 44.75 2.35
CA ALA A 80 22.50 45.03 3.03
C ALA A 80 21.55 45.91 2.19
N VAL A 81 20.33 45.41 1.97
CA VAL A 81 19.25 46.12 1.30
C VAL A 81 18.00 46.16 2.18
N MET A 82 17.22 47.23 2.03
CA MET A 82 15.94 47.36 2.70
C MET A 82 14.93 46.36 2.11
N ILE A 83 14.06 45.83 2.96
CA ILE A 83 12.94 45.01 2.52
C ILE A 83 11.75 45.94 2.27
N ASP A 84 11.38 46.08 1.00
CA ASP A 84 10.31 46.99 0.59
C ASP A 84 8.97 46.64 1.26
N GLY A 85 8.32 47.65 1.82
CA GLY A 85 7.01 47.52 2.50
C GLY A 85 7.07 47.02 3.95
N ALA A 86 8.21 46.51 4.43
CA ALA A 86 8.37 46.01 5.79
C ALA A 86 8.57 47.16 6.80
N THR A 87 7.47 47.85 7.13
CA THR A 87 7.46 49.07 7.96
C THR A 87 6.81 48.91 9.33
N GLU A 88 6.27 47.72 9.60
CA GLU A 88 5.64 47.37 10.87
C GLU A 88 6.69 46.92 11.91
N LEU A 89 6.34 47.02 13.19
CA LEU A 89 7.17 46.47 14.30
C LEU A 89 7.33 44.94 14.23
N ASN A 90 6.54 44.29 13.40
CA ASN A 90 6.65 42.88 13.10
C ASN A 90 6.91 42.65 11.60
N TYR A 91 7.59 41.56 11.29
CA TYR A 91 7.89 41.18 9.91
C TYR A 91 7.64 39.69 9.70
N MET A 92 6.92 39.34 8.63
CA MET A 92 6.72 37.96 8.22
C MET A 92 7.81 37.59 7.22
N LEU A 93 8.63 36.60 7.56
CA LEU A 93 9.67 36.11 6.67
C LEU A 93 9.05 35.46 5.43
N THR A 94 9.68 35.68 4.29
CA THR A 94 9.24 35.14 3.00
C THR A 94 10.32 34.28 2.37
N ASP A 95 9.98 33.56 1.30
CA ASP A 95 10.97 32.73 0.58
C ASP A 95 12.11 33.56 -0.01
N ASN A 96 11.89 34.85 -0.27
CA ASN A 96 12.91 35.79 -0.75
C ASN A 96 13.94 36.18 0.33
N ASP A 97 13.72 35.76 1.57
CA ASP A 97 14.61 35.99 2.71
C ASP A 97 15.46 34.77 3.04
N ILE A 98 15.16 33.60 2.45
CA ILE A 98 15.91 32.36 2.65
C ILE A 98 17.40 32.59 2.34
N SER A 99 18.26 32.05 3.21
CA SER A 99 19.72 32.24 3.19
C SER A 99 20.20 33.68 3.40
N LYS A 100 19.31 34.64 3.72
CA LYS A 100 19.69 36.01 4.06
C LYS A 100 19.76 36.20 5.57
N PHE A 101 20.45 37.25 5.98
CA PHE A 101 20.52 37.69 7.38
C PHE A 101 19.64 38.93 7.57
N ILE A 102 18.87 38.96 8.64
CA ILE A 102 17.82 39.97 8.87
C ILE A 102 18.22 40.92 9.99
N ALA A 103 17.92 42.21 9.82
CA ALA A 103 18.03 43.23 10.86
C ALA A 103 16.81 44.15 10.87
N VAL A 104 16.53 44.75 12.03
CA VAL A 104 15.48 45.77 12.18
C VAL A 104 16.12 47.11 12.55
N GLU A 105 15.65 48.17 11.92
CA GLU A 105 16.04 49.55 12.19
C GLU A 105 14.81 50.32 12.67
N LEU A 106 14.98 51.05 13.76
CA LEU A 106 13.95 51.92 14.31
C LEU A 106 14.39 53.36 14.23
N ALA A 107 13.45 54.24 13.91
CA ALA A 107 13.60 55.68 14.04
C ALA A 107 12.55 56.25 15.00
N ILE A 108 13.01 56.99 16.01
CA ILE A 108 12.19 57.57 17.08
C ILE A 108 12.52 59.05 17.20
N GLU A 109 11.55 59.90 16.91
CA GLU A 109 11.68 61.36 16.99
C GLU A 109 11.95 61.81 18.45
N ASN A 110 12.67 62.93 18.60
CA ASN A 110 13.06 63.48 19.91
C ASN A 110 13.96 62.56 20.76
N THR A 111 14.82 61.75 20.13
CA THR A 111 15.88 60.98 20.79
C THR A 111 17.27 61.35 20.25
N ILE A 112 18.34 61.21 21.05
CA ILE A 112 19.73 61.57 20.64
C ILE A 112 20.26 60.68 19.51
N ASN A 113 19.77 59.44 19.44
CA ASN A 113 20.07 58.49 18.38
C ASN A 113 18.78 58.23 17.62
N THR A 114 18.34 59.23 16.85
CA THR A 114 17.05 59.23 16.16
C THR A 114 16.81 58.00 15.29
N THR A 115 17.88 57.28 14.90
CA THR A 115 17.82 55.97 14.25
C THR A 115 18.82 55.00 14.87
N LEU A 116 18.42 53.75 15.10
CA LEU A 116 19.31 52.65 15.51
C LEU A 116 18.91 51.34 14.83
N ARG A 117 19.90 50.59 14.33
CA ARG A 117 19.72 49.28 13.68
C ARG A 117 20.29 48.16 14.54
N SER A 118 19.57 47.04 14.61
CA SER A 118 20.06 45.83 15.26
C SER A 118 21.24 45.22 14.50
N PRO A 119 22.06 44.38 15.14
CA PRO A 119 22.89 43.43 14.42
C PRO A 119 22.03 42.55 13.50
N PHE A 120 22.62 42.09 12.41
CA PHE A 120 22.02 41.08 11.55
C PHE A 120 21.97 39.72 12.29
N LYS A 121 20.93 38.92 12.07
CA LYS A 121 20.83 37.52 12.52
C LYS A 121 20.36 36.64 11.37
N GLY A 122 20.91 35.43 11.24
CA GLY A 122 20.63 34.53 10.12
C GLY A 122 21.63 33.37 10.05
N PRO A 123 21.60 32.60 8.95
CA PRO A 123 20.70 32.76 7.81
C PRO A 123 19.23 32.44 8.17
N VAL A 124 18.29 32.95 7.40
CA VAL A 124 16.89 32.48 7.44
C VAL A 124 16.82 31.12 6.78
N ASP A 125 16.30 30.14 7.51
CA ASP A 125 16.09 28.78 7.02
C ASP A 125 14.90 28.74 6.05
N GLY A 126 15.02 27.93 5.00
CA GLY A 126 13.86 27.54 4.21
C GLY A 126 12.95 26.66 5.06
N THR A 127 11.63 26.75 4.85
CA THR A 127 10.67 25.89 5.54
C THR A 127 10.99 24.43 5.20
N ILE A 128 11.69 23.72 6.09
CA ILE A 128 11.58 22.28 6.12
C ILE A 128 10.26 22.07 6.83
N VAL A 129 9.18 21.93 6.06
CA VAL A 129 7.96 21.37 6.61
C VAL A 129 8.36 19.96 7.05
N ASN A 130 8.69 19.80 8.34
CA ASN A 130 8.61 18.50 8.99
C ASN A 130 7.11 18.20 9.07
N THR A 131 6.51 17.85 7.93
CA THR A 131 5.27 17.08 7.94
C THR A 131 5.61 15.81 8.69
N GLU A 132 5.03 15.66 9.87
CA GLU A 132 5.07 14.40 10.60
C GLU A 132 4.68 13.28 9.62
N ILE A 133 5.63 12.40 9.30
CA ILE A 133 5.39 11.28 8.39
C ILE A 133 4.35 10.39 9.07
N VAL A 134 3.16 10.29 8.47
CA VAL A 134 2.08 9.48 9.02
C VAL A 134 2.24 8.05 8.53
N ALA A 135 2.55 7.87 7.25
CA ALA A 135 2.83 6.60 6.60
C ALA A 135 4.25 6.58 6.02
N ASN A 136 4.98 5.50 6.28
CA ASN A 136 6.34 5.35 5.80
C ASN A 136 6.38 5.15 4.28
N ALA A 137 7.58 5.23 3.69
CA ALA A 137 7.78 5.02 2.26
C ALA A 137 7.21 3.67 1.77
N ILE A 138 7.33 2.63 2.60
CA ILE A 138 6.83 1.29 2.27
C ILE A 138 5.30 1.21 2.29
N ASP A 139 4.64 1.88 3.23
CA ASP A 139 3.18 1.97 3.30
C ASP A 139 2.66 2.74 2.08
N THR A 140 3.32 3.86 1.77
CA THR A 140 3.06 4.67 0.57
C THR A 140 3.22 3.84 -0.70
N GLN A 141 4.22 2.97 -0.78
CA GLN A 141 4.41 2.05 -1.90
C GLN A 141 3.25 1.07 -2.02
N LEU A 142 2.79 0.46 -0.91
CA LEU A 142 1.63 -0.42 -0.93
C LEU A 142 0.37 0.32 -1.38
N PHE A 143 0.10 1.52 -0.88
CA PHE A 143 -1.05 2.32 -1.30
C PHE A 143 -0.99 2.65 -2.80
N ASN A 144 0.19 2.95 -3.33
CA ASN A 144 0.38 3.15 -4.77
C ASN A 144 0.12 1.86 -5.57
N GLN A 145 0.52 0.69 -5.06
CA GLN A 145 0.22 -0.60 -5.68
C GLN A 145 -1.29 -0.85 -5.72
N ILE A 146 -1.99 -0.66 -4.60
CA ILE A 146 -3.45 -0.82 -4.49
C ILE A 146 -4.17 0.12 -5.46
N ASN A 147 -3.79 1.40 -5.51
CA ASN A 147 -4.41 2.37 -6.43
C ASN A 147 -4.15 2.02 -7.90
N THR A 148 -2.93 1.59 -8.22
CA THR A 148 -2.56 1.19 -9.60
C THR A 148 -3.39 -0.02 -10.04
N VAL A 149 -3.46 -1.05 -9.20
CA VAL A 149 -4.26 -2.25 -9.44
C VAL A 149 -5.74 -1.94 -9.54
N ASN A 150 -6.29 -1.11 -8.63
CA ASN A 150 -7.70 -0.74 -8.69
C ASN A 150 -8.05 -0.01 -9.99
N LYS A 151 -7.19 0.92 -10.44
CA LYS A 151 -7.35 1.57 -11.75
C LYS A 151 -7.33 0.56 -12.88
N THR A 152 -6.46 -0.44 -12.83
CA THR A 152 -6.41 -1.52 -13.81
C THR A 152 -7.69 -2.37 -13.79
N LEU A 153 -8.15 -2.81 -12.62
CA LEU A 153 -9.38 -3.61 -12.45
C LEU A 153 -10.57 -2.91 -13.13
N VAL A 154 -10.75 -1.61 -12.85
CA VAL A 154 -11.86 -0.80 -13.37
C VAL A 154 -11.67 -0.48 -14.86
N ASN A 155 -10.51 0.04 -15.27
CA ASN A 155 -10.31 0.52 -16.64
C ASN A 155 -10.22 -0.60 -17.68
N GLU A 156 -9.57 -1.72 -17.33
CA GLU A 156 -9.49 -2.89 -18.22
C GLU A 156 -10.73 -3.79 -18.10
N ASN A 157 -11.65 -3.48 -17.17
CA ASN A 157 -12.85 -4.27 -16.90
C ASN A 157 -12.51 -5.77 -16.71
N ILE A 158 -11.52 -6.02 -15.84
CA ILE A 158 -10.99 -7.38 -15.60
C ILE A 158 -12.13 -8.30 -15.13
N TRP A 159 -12.90 -7.85 -14.15
CA TRP A 159 -14.20 -8.42 -13.82
C TRP A 159 -15.23 -7.29 -13.75
N LYS A 160 -16.35 -7.45 -14.44
CA LYS A 160 -17.35 -6.39 -14.55
C LYS A 160 -17.99 -6.13 -13.19
N GLY A 161 -17.85 -4.91 -12.69
CA GLY A 161 -18.45 -4.48 -11.42
C GLY A 161 -17.56 -4.66 -10.19
N PHE A 162 -16.40 -5.30 -10.32
CA PHE A 162 -15.46 -5.44 -9.20
C PHE A 162 -14.48 -4.26 -9.14
N SER A 163 -14.31 -3.69 -7.95
CA SER A 163 -13.37 -2.61 -7.65
C SER A 163 -12.92 -2.68 -6.19
N LEU A 164 -11.67 -2.30 -5.93
CA LEU A 164 -11.16 -2.14 -4.57
C LEU A 164 -11.54 -0.79 -3.94
N THR A 165 -12.17 0.13 -4.68
CA THR A 165 -12.69 1.39 -4.11
C THR A 165 -13.83 1.14 -3.13
N ASP A 166 -14.62 0.08 -3.37
CA ASP A 166 -15.76 -0.27 -2.54
C ASP A 166 -15.38 -1.26 -1.42
N THR A 167 -14.11 -1.65 -1.33
CA THR A 167 -13.60 -2.58 -0.31
C THR A 167 -12.98 -1.80 0.85
N PRO A 168 -13.61 -1.78 2.04
CA PRO A 168 -13.00 -1.24 3.25
C PRO A 168 -11.91 -2.19 3.74
N MET A 169 -10.70 -1.70 3.96
CA MET A 169 -9.57 -2.52 4.38
C MET A 169 -8.93 -1.97 5.64
N TYR A 170 -8.48 -2.83 6.56
CA TYR A 170 -7.60 -2.48 7.66
C TYR A 170 -6.32 -3.29 7.59
N LEU A 171 -5.26 -2.65 7.10
CA LEU A 171 -3.97 -3.26 6.84
C LEU A 171 -3.05 -3.05 8.04
N ILE A 172 -2.48 -4.14 8.54
CA ILE A 172 -1.62 -4.15 9.73
C ILE A 172 -0.18 -4.43 9.31
N HIS A 173 0.71 -3.46 9.53
CA HIS A 173 2.12 -3.67 9.23
C HIS A 173 2.80 -4.46 10.36
N LYS A 174 3.64 -5.42 9.98
CA LYS A 174 4.58 -6.11 10.88
C LYS A 174 6.02 -5.70 10.54
N ASN A 175 6.75 -5.23 11.55
CA ASN A 175 8.14 -4.84 11.40
C ASN A 175 9.08 -6.05 11.27
N ALA A 176 10.38 -5.79 11.10
CA ALA A 176 11.40 -6.84 10.93
C ALA A 176 11.52 -7.83 12.11
N ASN A 177 11.02 -7.49 13.30
CA ASN A 177 10.96 -8.40 14.45
C ASN A 177 9.68 -9.25 14.44
N GLY A 178 8.75 -9.00 13.52
CA GLY A 178 7.43 -9.61 13.45
C GLY A 178 6.39 -8.92 14.33
N ASP A 179 6.71 -7.80 14.98
CA ASP A 179 5.78 -7.06 15.82
C ASP A 179 4.91 -6.14 14.96
N ALA A 180 3.59 -6.12 15.23
CA ALA A 180 2.70 -5.15 14.61
C ALA A 180 2.90 -3.76 15.24
N ASP A 181 3.28 -2.78 14.42
CA ASP A 181 3.70 -1.46 14.89
C ASP A 181 2.79 -0.31 14.40
N ARG A 182 1.98 -0.52 13.35
CA ARG A 182 1.03 0.45 12.82
C ARG A 182 -0.10 -0.21 12.02
N GLY A 183 -1.23 0.49 11.94
CA GLY A 183 -2.39 0.06 11.14
C GLY A 183 -2.91 1.18 10.25
N PHE A 184 -3.40 0.83 9.07
CA PHE A 184 -3.97 1.77 8.10
C PHE A 184 -5.32 1.30 7.60
N ILE A 185 -6.31 2.19 7.66
CA ILE A 185 -7.64 1.94 7.11
C ILE A 185 -7.73 2.60 5.75
N ILE A 186 -8.07 1.80 4.75
CA ILE A 186 -8.34 2.25 3.38
C ILE A 186 -9.85 2.19 3.16
N ASN A 187 -10.40 3.20 2.47
CA ASN A 187 -11.84 3.38 2.26
C ASN A 187 -12.66 3.32 3.57
N PRO A 188 -12.32 4.16 4.58
CA PRO A 188 -13.06 4.21 5.83
C PRO A 188 -14.55 4.50 5.59
N GLN A 189 -15.43 3.72 6.23
CA GLN A 189 -16.88 3.82 6.04
C GLN A 189 -17.53 4.93 6.87
N SER A 190 -16.80 5.46 7.85
CA SER A 190 -17.22 6.58 8.68
C SER A 190 -16.00 7.35 9.17
N THR A 191 -16.21 8.50 9.83
CA THR A 191 -15.13 9.10 10.63
C THR A 191 -14.70 8.13 11.73
N ILE A 192 -13.38 8.00 11.94
CA ILE A 192 -12.80 7.07 12.91
C ILE A 192 -12.11 7.87 14.01
N THR A 193 -12.63 7.77 15.23
CA THR A 193 -12.04 8.42 16.41
C THR A 193 -10.61 7.95 16.63
N ASN A 194 -9.69 8.88 16.92
CA ASN A 194 -8.25 8.64 17.09
C ASN A 194 -7.51 8.17 15.83
N ALA A 195 -8.14 8.19 14.65
CA ALA A 195 -7.42 8.01 13.41
C ALA A 195 -6.79 9.34 12.94
N ILE A 196 -5.62 9.25 12.31
CA ILE A 196 -4.89 10.37 11.74
C ILE A 196 -5.00 10.27 10.22
N ASN A 197 -5.45 11.33 9.55
CA ASN A 197 -5.51 11.34 8.09
C ASN A 197 -4.11 11.22 7.50
N VAL A 198 -3.93 10.29 6.55
CA VAL A 198 -2.66 10.18 5.81
C VAL A 198 -2.64 11.27 4.74
N PRO A 199 -1.61 12.13 4.67
CA PRO A 199 -1.56 13.24 3.73
C PRO A 199 -1.48 12.75 2.27
N ASN A 200 -1.89 13.61 1.34
CA ASN A 200 -1.91 13.29 -0.10
C ASN A 200 -0.54 12.92 -0.69
N THR A 201 0.55 13.32 -0.04
CA THR A 201 1.92 12.96 -0.42
C THR A 201 2.27 11.51 -0.07
N GLU A 202 1.51 10.88 0.82
CA GLU A 202 1.79 9.56 1.39
C GLU A 202 0.67 8.54 1.07
N ASN A 203 -0.58 8.98 0.88
CA ASN A 203 -1.73 8.07 0.74
C ASN A 203 -1.85 7.32 -0.60
N GLY A 204 -0.88 7.48 -1.51
CA GLY A 204 -0.89 6.84 -2.84
C GLY A 204 -2.09 7.22 -3.73
N GLY A 205 -2.78 8.33 -3.41
CA GLY A 205 -4.02 8.74 -4.08
C GLY A 205 -5.27 7.98 -3.64
N LEU A 206 -5.23 7.31 -2.48
CA LEU A 206 -6.36 6.62 -1.85
C LEU A 206 -6.92 7.43 -0.67
N ASN A 207 -8.12 7.08 -0.21
CA ASN A 207 -8.65 7.57 1.06
C ASN A 207 -8.11 6.69 2.21
N VAL A 208 -7.09 7.19 2.92
CA VAL A 208 -6.36 6.42 3.94
C VAL A 208 -6.27 7.20 5.26
N VAL A 209 -6.51 6.50 6.36
CA VAL A 209 -6.23 7.00 7.72
C VAL A 209 -5.34 6.01 8.46
N ARG A 210 -4.39 6.52 9.25
CA ARG A 210 -3.64 5.71 10.21
C ARG A 210 -4.48 5.49 11.45
N TYR A 211 -4.59 4.25 11.87
CA TYR A 211 -5.40 3.84 13.02
C TYR A 211 -4.69 2.72 13.77
N ASP A 212 -4.04 3.08 14.88
CA ASP A 212 -3.24 2.12 15.65
C ASP A 212 -4.02 1.49 16.81
N THR A 213 -5.24 1.97 17.09
CA THR A 213 -6.01 1.62 18.31
C THR A 213 -6.41 0.14 18.36
N GLN A 214 -6.80 -0.46 17.22
CA GLN A 214 -7.26 -1.86 17.15
C GLN A 214 -6.23 -2.81 16.50
N VAL A 215 -4.98 -2.40 16.32
CA VAL A 215 -3.95 -3.23 15.65
C VAL A 215 -3.81 -4.59 16.34
N GLN A 216 -3.75 -4.63 17.67
CA GLN A 216 -3.58 -5.87 18.42
C GLN A 216 -4.84 -6.75 18.42
N GLU A 217 -6.02 -6.14 18.34
CA GLU A 217 -7.29 -6.86 18.22
C GLU A 217 -7.39 -7.53 16.85
N ALA A 218 -7.14 -6.78 15.77
CA ALA A 218 -7.11 -7.31 14.41
C ALA A 218 -6.06 -8.42 14.26
N LEU A 219 -4.86 -8.24 14.82
CA LEU A 219 -3.83 -9.26 14.80
C LEU A 219 -4.24 -10.53 15.57
N SER A 220 -4.94 -10.39 16.69
CA SER A 220 -5.46 -11.56 17.44
C SER A 220 -6.46 -12.35 16.62
N VAL A 221 -7.33 -11.68 15.87
CA VAL A 221 -8.32 -12.30 14.98
C VAL A 221 -7.61 -13.02 13.82
N ILE A 222 -6.69 -12.35 13.14
CA ILE A 222 -5.89 -12.93 12.05
C ILE A 222 -5.13 -14.17 12.52
N ASN A 223 -4.49 -14.11 13.69
CA ASN A 223 -3.68 -15.21 14.23
C ASN A 223 -4.52 -16.39 14.76
N SER A 224 -5.79 -16.20 15.10
CA SER A 224 -6.66 -17.33 15.47
C SER A 224 -7.08 -18.18 14.28
N GLU A 225 -6.96 -17.64 13.06
CA GLU A 225 -7.34 -18.29 11.82
C GLU A 225 -6.10 -18.72 11.02
N ASN A 226 -5.81 -18.05 9.91
CA ASN A 226 -4.75 -18.42 8.96
C ASN A 226 -3.44 -17.64 9.16
N GLY A 227 -3.43 -16.59 9.99
CA GLY A 227 -2.25 -15.76 10.27
C GLY A 227 -1.91 -14.71 9.20
N LEU A 228 -2.72 -14.56 8.16
CA LEU A 228 -2.50 -13.66 7.02
C LEU A 228 -3.60 -12.60 6.88
N TYR A 229 -4.87 -13.01 6.92
CA TYR A 229 -6.02 -12.12 6.71
C TYR A 229 -7.29 -12.64 7.38
N ASP A 230 -8.31 -11.79 7.46
CA ASP A 230 -9.69 -12.15 7.82
C ASP A 230 -10.70 -11.15 7.22
N PHE A 231 -11.99 -11.45 7.32
CA PHE A 231 -13.11 -10.63 6.82
C PHE A 231 -13.97 -10.10 7.97
N ASP A 232 -14.91 -9.20 7.62
CA ASP A 232 -15.97 -8.70 8.52
C ASP A 232 -15.50 -8.11 9.86
N PHE A 233 -14.25 -7.64 9.93
CA PHE A 233 -13.71 -7.05 11.14
C PHE A 233 -14.47 -5.78 11.51
N ASN A 234 -14.77 -5.63 12.80
CA ASN A 234 -15.59 -4.53 13.28
C ASN A 234 -14.76 -3.28 13.59
N ILE A 235 -15.04 -2.19 12.88
CA ILE A 235 -14.51 -0.86 13.23
C ILE A 235 -15.68 0.11 13.38
N ASN A 236 -15.82 0.70 14.57
CA ASN A 236 -16.91 1.60 14.94
C ASN A 236 -18.31 1.04 14.64
N GLY A 237 -18.52 -0.26 14.89
CA GLY A 237 -19.82 -0.90 14.68
C GLY A 237 -20.08 -1.36 13.24
N ASN A 238 -19.15 -1.13 12.30
CA ASN A 238 -19.25 -1.66 10.93
C ASN A 238 -18.37 -2.91 10.79
N SER A 239 -18.99 -4.09 10.69
CA SER A 239 -18.34 -5.38 10.43
C SER A 239 -18.28 -5.65 8.93
N VAL A 240 -17.39 -4.93 8.24
CA VAL A 240 -17.24 -4.99 6.77
C VAL A 240 -15.78 -4.86 6.33
N TYR A 241 -14.84 -4.76 7.27
CA TYR A 241 -13.44 -4.53 6.93
C TYR A 241 -12.73 -5.85 6.66
N TYR A 242 -12.17 -5.95 5.46
CA TYR A 242 -11.12 -6.91 5.17
C TYR A 242 -9.87 -6.53 5.97
N ILE A 243 -9.26 -7.47 6.69
CA ILE A 243 -8.04 -7.23 7.47
C ILE A 243 -6.92 -8.11 6.96
N GLN A 244 -5.72 -7.56 6.88
CA GLN A 244 -4.55 -8.29 6.39
C GLN A 244 -3.28 -7.78 7.06
N VAL A 245 -2.36 -8.68 7.37
CA VAL A 245 -0.99 -8.31 7.74
C VAL A 245 -0.12 -8.10 6.50
N TYR A 246 0.82 -7.15 6.57
CA TYR A 246 1.84 -6.98 5.55
C TYR A 246 3.22 -6.67 6.14
N THR A 247 4.28 -7.01 5.40
CA THR A 247 5.67 -6.69 5.74
C THR A 247 6.36 -5.92 4.62
N ASP A 248 7.49 -5.28 4.92
CA ASP A 248 8.28 -4.55 3.91
C ASP A 248 8.66 -5.44 2.72
N ILE A 249 9.09 -6.68 3.00
CA ILE A 249 9.55 -7.63 1.98
C ILE A 249 8.40 -8.01 1.02
N GLU A 250 7.18 -8.18 1.54
CA GLU A 250 6.02 -8.53 0.72
C GLU A 250 5.54 -7.35 -0.15
N VAL A 251 5.65 -6.11 0.36
CA VAL A 251 5.33 -4.91 -0.42
C VAL A 251 6.38 -4.67 -1.51
N GLU A 252 7.66 -4.90 -1.23
CA GLU A 252 8.72 -4.85 -2.23
C GLU A 252 8.52 -5.89 -3.35
N ALA A 253 8.07 -7.09 -2.97
CA ALA A 253 7.77 -8.18 -3.89
C ALA A 253 6.59 -7.89 -4.82
N GLY A 254 5.64 -7.01 -4.45
CA GLY A 254 4.40 -6.77 -5.21
C GLY A 254 4.56 -6.35 -6.67
N SER A 255 5.68 -5.71 -7.00
CA SER A 255 6.01 -5.30 -8.37
C SER A 255 7.03 -6.23 -9.06
N GLN A 256 7.40 -7.34 -8.43
CA GLN A 256 8.35 -8.33 -8.95
C GLN A 256 7.61 -9.59 -9.40
N LEU A 257 8.18 -10.30 -10.36
CA LEU A 257 7.69 -11.63 -10.71
C LEU A 257 7.86 -12.55 -9.51
N ALA A 258 6.81 -13.25 -9.11
CA ALA A 258 6.88 -14.22 -8.03
C ALA A 258 7.93 -15.30 -8.35
N THR A 259 8.72 -15.65 -7.33
CA THR A 259 9.73 -16.71 -7.42
C THR A 259 9.43 -17.76 -6.36
N TYR A 260 9.50 -19.03 -6.75
CA TYR A 260 9.19 -20.16 -5.87
C TYR A 260 10.39 -21.12 -5.77
N PRO A 261 11.54 -20.66 -5.23
CA PRO A 261 12.80 -21.42 -5.28
C PRO A 261 12.78 -22.74 -4.51
N GLY A 262 11.89 -22.93 -3.52
CA GLY A 262 11.64 -24.22 -2.82
C GLY A 262 10.36 -24.93 -3.25
N GLY A 263 9.69 -24.43 -4.30
CA GLY A 263 8.38 -24.89 -4.76
C GLY A 263 7.20 -24.17 -4.11
N PHE A 264 6.01 -24.32 -4.69
CA PHE A 264 4.81 -23.50 -4.40
C PHE A 264 4.33 -23.56 -2.94
N PHE A 265 4.74 -24.55 -2.14
CA PHE A 265 4.27 -24.75 -0.75
C PHE A 265 5.36 -24.63 0.30
N ASP A 266 6.61 -24.36 -0.07
CA ASP A 266 7.66 -24.12 0.92
C ASP A 266 7.58 -22.69 1.43
N ILE A 267 6.76 -22.49 2.46
CA ILE A 267 6.54 -21.19 3.12
C ILE A 267 7.82 -20.52 3.61
N ASN A 268 8.93 -21.26 3.78
CA ASN A 268 10.20 -20.70 4.23
C ASN A 268 11.00 -20.04 3.11
N THR A 269 10.65 -20.30 1.85
CA THR A 269 11.40 -19.83 0.68
C THR A 269 10.56 -19.00 -0.28
N ILE A 270 9.26 -18.87 -0.02
CA ILE A 270 8.35 -18.07 -0.83
C ILE A 270 8.11 -16.73 -0.13
N THR A 271 8.18 -15.66 -0.91
CA THR A 271 7.59 -14.38 -0.55
C THR A 271 6.37 -14.17 -1.43
N VAL A 272 5.18 -14.26 -0.84
CA VAL A 272 3.94 -13.86 -1.51
C VAL A 272 3.75 -12.38 -1.30
N ALA A 273 3.52 -11.63 -2.36
CA ALA A 273 3.37 -10.19 -2.22
C ALA A 273 2.03 -9.83 -1.57
N SER A 274 2.02 -8.80 -0.72
CA SER A 274 0.80 -8.39 -0.01
C SER A 274 -0.31 -7.98 -0.96
N ILE A 275 0.04 -7.36 -2.10
CA ILE A 275 -0.91 -6.93 -3.12
C ILE A 275 -1.67 -8.09 -3.75
N ASP A 276 -1.12 -9.31 -3.77
CA ASP A 276 -1.77 -10.48 -4.36
C ASP A 276 -3.03 -10.85 -3.56
N PHE A 277 -2.91 -10.96 -2.23
CA PHE A 277 -4.04 -11.21 -1.34
C PHE A 277 -5.03 -10.04 -1.28
N ILE A 278 -4.57 -8.78 -1.36
CA ILE A 278 -5.45 -7.60 -1.39
C ILE A 278 -6.38 -7.60 -2.61
N ILE A 279 -6.04 -8.33 -3.67
CA ILE A 279 -6.92 -8.52 -4.83
C ILE A 279 -7.75 -9.79 -4.67
N HIS A 280 -7.08 -10.90 -4.37
CA HIS A 280 -7.67 -12.24 -4.35
C HIS A 280 -8.76 -12.36 -3.29
N GLU A 281 -8.43 -12.00 -2.05
CA GLU A 281 -9.31 -12.27 -0.91
C GLU A 281 -10.56 -11.38 -0.93
N PRO A 282 -10.49 -10.05 -1.18
CA PRO A 282 -11.69 -9.24 -1.35
C PRO A 282 -12.57 -9.63 -2.54
N PHE A 283 -12.04 -10.36 -3.52
CA PHE A 283 -12.87 -10.87 -4.62
C PHE A 283 -13.83 -11.95 -4.13
N HIS A 284 -13.48 -12.77 -3.14
CA HIS A 284 -14.40 -13.74 -2.55
C HIS A 284 -15.67 -13.08 -2.00
N SER A 285 -15.54 -11.92 -1.34
CA SER A 285 -16.71 -11.15 -0.89
C SER A 285 -17.61 -10.68 -2.03
N TYR A 286 -17.04 -10.41 -3.22
CA TYR A 286 -17.82 -10.11 -4.42
C TYR A 286 -18.58 -11.35 -4.91
N GLN A 287 -17.99 -12.54 -4.74
CA GLN A 287 -18.58 -13.81 -5.12
C GLN A 287 -19.60 -14.37 -4.12
N ASP A 288 -19.72 -13.81 -2.91
CA ASP A 288 -20.65 -14.30 -1.87
C ASP A 288 -22.11 -14.38 -2.33
N THR A 289 -22.48 -13.59 -3.34
CA THR A 289 -23.83 -13.62 -3.93
C THR A 289 -24.05 -14.77 -4.91
N TRP A 290 -22.99 -15.48 -5.30
CA TRP A 290 -23.03 -16.57 -6.28
C TRP A 290 -23.43 -17.87 -5.58
N THR A 291 -24.27 -18.67 -6.22
CA THR A 291 -24.66 -19.98 -5.66
C THR A 291 -23.60 -21.02 -5.99
N PHE A 292 -22.96 -21.60 -4.97
CA PHE A 292 -21.98 -22.68 -5.13
C PHE A 292 -22.58 -24.05 -4.83
N SER A 293 -22.41 -25.00 -5.75
CA SER A 293 -22.53 -26.41 -5.45
C SER A 293 -21.21 -26.91 -4.87
N SER A 294 -21.25 -27.64 -3.76
CA SER A 294 -20.07 -28.33 -3.24
C SER A 294 -19.83 -29.63 -4.02
N GLY A 295 -18.62 -29.84 -4.53
CA GLY A 295 -18.14 -31.14 -4.99
C GLY A 295 -17.26 -31.81 -3.93
N ALA A 296 -17.21 -33.14 -3.90
CA ALA A 296 -16.28 -33.87 -3.05
C ALA A 296 -14.91 -33.99 -3.73
N ASN A 297 -13.83 -33.78 -2.98
CA ASN A 297 -12.49 -34.08 -3.47
C ASN A 297 -12.34 -35.60 -3.66
N PRO A 298 -12.00 -36.08 -4.87
CA PRO A 298 -11.95 -37.51 -5.12
C PRO A 298 -10.72 -38.14 -4.48
N THR A 299 -10.82 -39.42 -4.14
CA THR A 299 -9.65 -40.21 -3.71
C THR A 299 -8.64 -40.28 -4.86
N LEU A 300 -7.43 -39.78 -4.64
CA LEU A 300 -6.38 -39.80 -5.65
C LEU A 300 -6.00 -41.25 -5.98
N ASN A 301 -5.90 -41.52 -7.27
CA ASN A 301 -5.40 -42.77 -7.83
C ASN A 301 -4.57 -42.45 -9.09
N GLN A 302 -3.98 -43.47 -9.71
CA GLN A 302 -3.14 -43.28 -10.89
C GLN A 302 -3.84 -42.48 -12.00
N GLU A 303 -5.08 -42.84 -12.34
CA GLU A 303 -5.80 -42.23 -13.47
C GLU A 303 -6.15 -40.76 -13.19
N ILE A 304 -6.60 -40.45 -11.97
CA ILE A 304 -6.89 -39.07 -11.54
C ILE A 304 -5.61 -38.23 -11.53
N LEU A 305 -4.50 -38.77 -11.00
CA LEU A 305 -3.21 -38.07 -11.01
C LEU A 305 -2.74 -37.78 -12.44
N GLU A 306 -2.88 -38.74 -13.37
CA GLU A 306 -2.54 -38.55 -14.79
C GLU A 306 -3.42 -37.49 -15.45
N LEU A 307 -4.73 -37.47 -15.18
CA LEU A 307 -5.68 -36.49 -15.73
C LEU A 307 -5.39 -35.06 -15.23
N ARG A 308 -5.17 -34.89 -13.92
CA ARG A 308 -4.87 -33.59 -13.32
C ARG A 308 -3.51 -33.05 -13.79
N ALA A 309 -2.49 -33.92 -13.88
CA ALA A 309 -1.20 -33.55 -14.44
C ALA A 309 -1.27 -33.23 -15.94
N LEU A 310 -2.17 -33.87 -16.69
CA LEU A 310 -2.42 -33.55 -18.09
C LEU A 310 -3.04 -32.17 -18.26
N ALA A 311 -4.06 -31.82 -17.45
CA ALA A 311 -4.65 -30.48 -17.45
C ALA A 311 -3.61 -29.40 -17.11
N HIS A 312 -2.75 -29.65 -16.11
CA HIS A 312 -1.62 -28.79 -15.79
C HIS A 312 -0.74 -28.52 -17.01
N GLN A 313 -0.26 -29.58 -17.68
CA GLN A 313 0.70 -29.41 -18.78
C GLN A 313 0.08 -28.71 -19.99
N ILE A 314 -1.23 -28.86 -20.22
CA ILE A 314 -1.95 -28.11 -21.28
C ILE A 314 -1.96 -26.61 -21.01
N PHE A 315 -2.17 -26.20 -19.75
CA PHE A 315 -2.22 -24.81 -19.35
C PHE A 315 -0.90 -24.26 -18.78
N LYS A 316 0.18 -25.06 -18.82
CA LYS A 316 1.51 -24.61 -18.39
C LYS A 316 1.90 -23.33 -19.14
N ASN A 317 2.38 -22.34 -18.39
CA ASN A 317 2.73 -20.99 -18.85
C ASN A 317 1.57 -20.13 -19.39
N PHE A 318 0.32 -20.59 -19.33
CA PHE A 318 -0.84 -19.79 -19.75
C PHE A 318 -1.04 -18.60 -18.80
N PRO A 319 -1.47 -17.40 -19.26
CA PRO A 319 -1.93 -17.03 -20.60
C PRO A 319 -0.82 -16.41 -21.48
N ASN A 320 0.38 -16.99 -21.49
CA ASN A 320 1.45 -16.55 -22.40
C ASN A 320 1.44 -17.33 -23.71
N GLY A 321 2.06 -16.77 -24.75
CA GLY A 321 2.21 -17.39 -26.06
C GLY A 321 1.07 -17.04 -27.02
N ASN A 322 0.71 -17.97 -27.90
CA ASN A 322 -0.35 -17.76 -28.89
C ASN A 322 -1.74 -17.86 -28.24
N LEU A 323 -2.53 -16.80 -28.38
CA LEU A 323 -3.87 -16.66 -27.80
C LEU A 323 -4.96 -16.50 -28.87
N ASP A 324 -4.71 -16.97 -30.10
CA ASP A 324 -5.75 -16.99 -31.13
C ASP A 324 -6.93 -17.91 -30.76
N THR A 325 -8.10 -17.62 -31.34
CA THR A 325 -9.34 -18.34 -31.04
C THR A 325 -9.22 -19.85 -31.22
N ASN A 326 -8.51 -20.33 -32.25
CA ASN A 326 -8.34 -21.76 -32.52
C ASN A 326 -7.51 -22.45 -31.42
N THR A 327 -6.46 -21.76 -30.94
CA THR A 327 -5.60 -22.23 -29.86
C THR A 327 -6.37 -22.32 -28.56
N LEU A 328 -7.13 -21.27 -28.24
CA LEU A 328 -7.98 -21.21 -27.04
C LEU A 328 -9.07 -22.29 -27.08
N GLU A 329 -9.77 -22.46 -28.20
CA GLU A 329 -10.76 -23.52 -28.38
C GLU A 329 -10.15 -24.91 -28.21
N THR A 330 -8.97 -25.15 -28.79
CA THR A 330 -8.30 -26.45 -28.72
C THR A 330 -7.98 -26.81 -27.27
N LYS A 331 -7.35 -25.87 -26.53
CA LYS A 331 -7.02 -26.08 -25.11
C LYS A 331 -8.28 -26.29 -24.27
N LEU A 332 -9.33 -25.51 -24.49
CA LEU A 332 -10.57 -25.62 -23.72
C LEU A 332 -11.37 -26.90 -24.04
N LYS A 333 -11.35 -27.38 -25.29
CA LYS A 333 -11.92 -28.69 -25.67
C LYS A 333 -11.17 -29.84 -25.00
N GLN A 334 -9.83 -29.79 -24.98
CA GLN A 334 -9.01 -30.77 -24.27
C GLN A 334 -9.29 -30.76 -22.77
N TYR A 335 -9.39 -29.57 -22.17
CA TYR A 335 -9.78 -29.39 -20.77
C TYR A 335 -11.13 -30.05 -20.46
N VAL A 336 -12.17 -29.76 -21.24
CA VAL A 336 -13.51 -30.37 -21.08
C VAL A 336 -13.43 -31.90 -21.20
N ALA A 337 -12.62 -32.44 -22.12
CA ALA A 337 -12.46 -33.89 -22.26
C ALA A 337 -11.77 -34.54 -21.06
N ILE A 338 -10.79 -33.88 -20.45
CA ILE A 338 -10.09 -34.36 -19.25
C ILE A 338 -11.03 -34.40 -18.06
N ILE A 339 -11.74 -33.31 -17.78
CA ILE A 339 -12.67 -33.25 -16.64
C ILE A 339 -13.86 -34.19 -16.84
N ALA A 340 -14.34 -34.37 -18.08
CA ALA A 340 -15.36 -35.36 -18.39
C ALA A 340 -14.87 -36.79 -18.08
N ALA A 341 -13.61 -37.12 -18.39
CA ALA A 341 -13.02 -38.42 -18.07
C ALA A 341 -12.87 -38.60 -16.54
N GLU A 342 -12.44 -37.57 -15.82
CA GLU A 342 -12.37 -37.63 -14.35
C GLU A 342 -13.76 -37.83 -13.74
N THR A 343 -14.77 -37.12 -14.23
CA THR A 343 -16.17 -37.23 -13.79
C THR A 343 -16.72 -38.65 -13.93
N VAL A 344 -16.29 -39.41 -14.95
CA VAL A 344 -16.70 -40.82 -15.12
C VAL A 344 -16.14 -41.70 -13.99
N ILE A 345 -14.94 -41.39 -13.48
CA ILE A 345 -14.27 -42.13 -12.41
C ILE A 345 -14.88 -41.78 -11.05
N THR A 346 -15.11 -40.50 -10.82
CA THR A 346 -15.54 -39.94 -9.53
C THR A 346 -17.06 -39.99 -9.33
N GLY A 347 -17.83 -40.01 -10.41
CA GLY A 347 -19.28 -39.92 -10.41
C GLY A 347 -19.83 -38.50 -10.21
N ASP A 348 -18.94 -37.51 -10.08
CA ASP A 348 -19.27 -36.09 -9.91
C ASP A 348 -18.15 -35.19 -10.47
N ASP A 349 -18.46 -33.94 -10.80
CA ASP A 349 -17.47 -32.98 -11.27
C ASP A 349 -16.56 -32.54 -10.10
N SER A 350 -15.37 -33.13 -10.07
CA SER A 350 -14.39 -33.02 -8.98
C SER A 350 -13.65 -31.68 -8.94
N PHE A 351 -13.84 -30.83 -9.94
CA PHE A 351 -13.19 -29.52 -10.04
C PHE A 351 -14.10 -28.37 -9.57
N ILE A 352 -15.40 -28.61 -9.36
CA ILE A 352 -16.41 -27.56 -9.10
C ILE A 352 -15.96 -26.59 -8.02
N SER A 353 -15.51 -27.08 -6.86
CA SER A 353 -15.22 -26.22 -5.72
C SER A 353 -13.96 -25.38 -5.95
N GLY A 354 -12.81 -26.03 -6.19
CA GLY A 354 -11.53 -25.31 -6.34
C GLY A 354 -11.44 -24.47 -7.61
N GLU A 355 -12.00 -24.94 -8.73
CA GLU A 355 -11.98 -24.21 -9.99
C GLU A 355 -12.82 -22.93 -9.92
N LYS A 356 -14.00 -23.01 -9.30
CA LYS A 356 -14.95 -21.91 -9.26
C LYS A 356 -14.66 -20.94 -8.14
N LEU A 357 -14.51 -21.44 -6.90
CA LEU A 357 -14.27 -20.61 -5.73
C LEU A 357 -12.95 -19.87 -5.89
N GLU A 358 -11.87 -20.56 -6.29
CA GLU A 358 -10.53 -19.98 -6.26
C GLU A 358 -10.00 -19.59 -7.64
N GLY A 359 -10.46 -20.26 -8.70
CA GLY A 359 -9.96 -19.97 -10.04
C GLY A 359 -10.39 -18.61 -10.60
N THR A 360 -11.57 -18.09 -10.22
CA THR A 360 -11.97 -16.73 -10.63
C THR A 360 -11.26 -15.62 -9.85
N PRO A 361 -11.07 -15.69 -8.51
CA PRO A 361 -10.12 -14.83 -7.81
C PRO A 361 -8.72 -14.85 -8.43
N ARG A 362 -8.16 -16.04 -8.70
CA ARG A 362 -6.84 -16.17 -9.33
C ARG A 362 -6.78 -15.51 -10.71
N TYR A 363 -7.83 -15.65 -11.51
CA TYR A 363 -7.94 -14.92 -12.78
C TYR A 363 -7.88 -13.40 -12.56
N VAL A 364 -8.68 -12.87 -11.64
CA VAL A 364 -8.76 -11.43 -11.38
C VAL A 364 -7.43 -10.89 -10.86
N GLU A 365 -6.85 -11.58 -9.88
CA GLU A 365 -5.53 -11.31 -9.32
C GLU A 365 -4.47 -11.25 -10.43
N LYS A 366 -4.21 -12.36 -11.12
CA LYS A 366 -3.09 -12.43 -12.07
C LYS A 366 -3.30 -11.49 -13.25
N MET A 367 -4.52 -11.33 -13.75
CA MET A 367 -4.76 -10.42 -14.86
C MET A 367 -4.59 -8.95 -14.46
N ALA A 368 -5.00 -8.56 -13.25
CA ALA A 368 -4.74 -7.22 -12.75
C ALA A 368 -3.23 -6.98 -12.60
N LEU A 369 -2.50 -7.89 -11.95
CA LEU A 369 -1.06 -7.75 -11.69
C LEU A 369 -0.23 -7.68 -12.98
N ARG A 370 -0.52 -8.54 -13.96
CA ARG A 370 0.11 -8.52 -15.29
C ARG A 370 -0.05 -7.17 -15.98
N LYS A 371 -1.22 -6.54 -15.83
CA LYS A 371 -1.56 -5.27 -16.48
C LYS A 371 -1.06 -4.05 -15.70
N SER A 372 -0.89 -4.18 -14.39
CA SER A 372 -0.42 -3.10 -13.51
C SER A 372 1.10 -2.99 -13.44
N PHE A 373 1.83 -4.11 -13.54
CA PHE A 373 3.27 -4.13 -13.26
C PHE A 373 4.08 -4.74 -14.40
N ALA A 374 4.96 -3.91 -15.01
CA ALA A 374 5.75 -4.31 -16.18
C ALA A 374 6.59 -5.58 -15.97
N LYS A 375 7.15 -5.79 -14.77
CA LYS A 375 7.94 -6.99 -14.46
C LYS A 375 7.10 -8.25 -14.24
N ARG A 376 5.78 -8.10 -14.10
CA ARG A 376 4.80 -9.19 -13.96
C ARG A 376 3.99 -9.40 -15.24
N ALA A 377 4.30 -8.67 -16.32
CA ALA A 377 3.50 -8.68 -17.55
C ALA A 377 3.30 -10.07 -18.17
N ASP A 378 4.25 -10.97 -17.94
CA ASP A 378 4.26 -12.35 -18.45
C ASP A 378 4.09 -13.41 -17.34
N GLU A 379 3.62 -13.03 -16.15
CA GLU A 379 3.40 -13.98 -15.05
C GLU A 379 2.32 -15.01 -15.42
N PRO A 380 2.63 -16.32 -15.44
CA PRO A 380 1.63 -17.34 -15.76
C PRO A 380 0.68 -17.57 -14.58
N PHE A 381 -0.52 -18.10 -14.85
CA PHE A 381 -1.38 -18.65 -13.80
C PHE A 381 -0.68 -19.83 -13.14
N ILE A 382 -0.32 -20.83 -13.95
CA ILE A 382 0.43 -21.99 -13.48
C ILE A 382 1.93 -21.66 -13.48
N THR A 383 2.50 -21.49 -12.29
CA THR A 383 3.96 -21.35 -12.13
C THR A 383 4.63 -22.71 -11.97
N GLY A 384 5.68 -22.96 -12.74
CA GLY A 384 6.45 -24.20 -12.68
C GLY A 384 5.81 -25.35 -13.46
N SER A 385 6.26 -26.57 -13.17
CA SER A 385 5.94 -27.76 -13.95
C SER A 385 5.75 -28.99 -13.07
N ILE A 386 4.57 -29.62 -13.16
CA ILE A 386 4.25 -30.81 -12.37
C ILE A 386 5.07 -32.04 -12.78
N THR A 387 5.58 -32.04 -14.01
CA THR A 387 6.47 -33.10 -14.51
C THR A 387 7.93 -32.87 -14.16
N ASP A 388 8.27 -31.73 -13.57
CA ASP A 388 9.58 -31.41 -13.02
C ASP A 388 9.51 -31.44 -11.49
N ASN A 389 10.61 -31.14 -10.80
CA ASN A 389 10.64 -31.14 -9.33
C ASN A 389 10.25 -29.77 -8.73
N ASP A 390 9.59 -28.92 -9.52
CA ASP A 390 9.29 -27.53 -9.16
C ASP A 390 8.34 -27.40 -7.97
N TYR A 391 7.57 -28.43 -7.63
CA TYR A 391 6.63 -28.39 -6.50
C TYR A 391 7.12 -29.12 -5.24
N GLY A 392 8.32 -29.70 -5.26
CA GLY A 392 8.91 -30.32 -4.07
C GLY A 392 8.09 -31.48 -3.48
N ILE A 393 7.31 -32.20 -4.29
CA ILE A 393 6.48 -33.33 -3.81
C ILE A 393 7.38 -34.46 -3.29
N VAL A 394 7.39 -34.64 -1.97
CA VAL A 394 8.21 -35.65 -1.27
C VAL A 394 7.39 -36.57 -0.37
N ASP A 395 6.15 -36.20 -0.06
CA ASP A 395 5.24 -36.95 0.82
C ASP A 395 3.78 -36.83 0.37
N GLN A 396 2.92 -37.58 1.03
CA GLN A 396 1.48 -37.60 0.76
C GLN A 396 0.85 -36.21 0.92
N ALA A 397 1.14 -35.52 2.02
CA ALA A 397 0.53 -34.23 2.32
C ALA A 397 0.83 -33.19 1.24
N THR A 398 2.08 -33.13 0.78
CA THR A 398 2.53 -32.24 -0.29
C THR A 398 1.91 -32.63 -1.62
N LEU A 399 1.79 -33.93 -1.93
CA LEU A 399 1.12 -34.40 -3.14
C LEU A 399 -0.35 -33.95 -3.17
N TYR A 400 -1.10 -34.18 -2.10
CA TYR A 400 -2.50 -33.74 -2.01
C TYR A 400 -2.62 -32.22 -2.11
N GLY A 401 -1.79 -31.46 -1.39
CA GLY A 401 -1.80 -30.00 -1.43
C GLY A 401 -1.51 -29.45 -2.82
N VAL A 402 -0.51 -29.99 -3.53
CA VAL A 402 -0.19 -29.57 -4.90
C VAL A 402 -1.34 -29.89 -5.85
N ILE A 403 -1.82 -31.13 -5.85
CA ILE A 403 -2.87 -31.58 -6.77
C ILE A 403 -4.18 -30.83 -6.53
N ASP A 404 -4.47 -30.44 -5.29
CA ASP A 404 -5.63 -29.63 -4.96
C ASP A 404 -5.49 -28.17 -5.44
N ALA A 405 -4.36 -27.52 -5.14
CA ALA A 405 -4.13 -26.13 -5.56
C ALA A 405 -4.04 -25.94 -7.07
N LEU A 406 -3.69 -26.98 -7.83
CA LEU A 406 -3.72 -26.90 -9.29
C LEU A 406 -5.10 -26.54 -9.84
N GLN A 407 -6.17 -26.89 -9.14
CA GLN A 407 -7.54 -26.55 -9.56
C GLN A 407 -7.74 -25.04 -9.65
N TYR A 408 -7.02 -24.26 -8.85
CA TYR A 408 -7.13 -22.81 -8.74
C TYR A 408 -6.58 -22.20 -10.03
N GLU A 409 -5.35 -22.57 -10.38
CA GLU A 409 -4.66 -22.04 -11.56
C GLU A 409 -5.23 -22.60 -12.87
N ILE A 410 -5.71 -23.84 -12.88
CA ILE A 410 -6.43 -24.42 -14.01
C ILE A 410 -7.76 -23.70 -14.20
N GLY A 411 -8.48 -23.36 -13.12
CA GLY A 411 -9.73 -22.61 -13.19
C GLY A 411 -9.56 -21.19 -13.71
N ALA A 412 -8.49 -20.51 -13.31
CA ALA A 412 -8.12 -19.20 -13.88
C ALA A 412 -7.83 -19.32 -15.39
N SER A 413 -7.11 -20.36 -15.78
CA SER A 413 -6.76 -20.65 -17.18
C SER A 413 -7.99 -20.97 -18.03
N ALA A 414 -8.87 -21.84 -17.53
CA ALA A 414 -10.11 -22.22 -18.17
C ALA A 414 -11.03 -21.01 -18.34
N TYR A 415 -11.19 -20.18 -17.29
CA TYR A 415 -11.98 -18.96 -17.37
C TYR A 415 -11.42 -17.96 -18.38
N PHE A 416 -10.10 -17.72 -18.38
CA PHE A 416 -9.48 -16.83 -19.35
C PHE A 416 -9.76 -17.29 -20.79
N ALA A 417 -9.56 -18.58 -21.08
CA ALA A 417 -9.79 -19.12 -22.42
C ALA A 417 -11.27 -19.03 -22.81
N LEU A 418 -12.18 -19.39 -21.90
CA LEU A 418 -13.62 -19.35 -22.09
C LEU A 418 -14.14 -17.93 -22.32
N LYS A 419 -13.80 -16.96 -21.46
CA LYS A 419 -14.19 -15.54 -21.59
C LYS A 419 -13.70 -14.93 -22.91
N SER A 420 -12.57 -15.39 -23.42
CA SER A 420 -11.99 -14.89 -24.68
C SER A 420 -12.77 -15.35 -25.92
N ILE A 421 -13.60 -16.39 -25.83
CA ILE A 421 -14.32 -16.97 -26.98
C ILE A 421 -15.84 -17.06 -26.77
N ASN A 422 -16.34 -16.98 -25.53
CA ASN A 422 -17.75 -17.04 -25.16
C ASN A 422 -18.16 -15.75 -24.42
N ASN A 423 -18.95 -14.90 -25.08
CA ASN A 423 -19.43 -13.64 -24.49
C ASN A 423 -20.36 -13.83 -23.29
N ASN A 424 -20.97 -15.01 -23.13
CA ASN A 424 -21.88 -15.30 -22.02
C ASN A 424 -21.15 -15.86 -20.78
N ALA A 425 -19.84 -16.14 -20.88
CA ALA A 425 -19.08 -16.82 -19.84
C ALA A 425 -19.22 -16.14 -18.47
N LEU A 426 -19.12 -14.80 -18.42
CA LEU A 426 -19.27 -14.04 -17.18
C LEU A 426 -20.62 -14.32 -16.51
N GLU A 427 -21.73 -14.12 -17.25
CA GLU A 427 -23.09 -14.27 -16.72
C GLU A 427 -23.38 -15.71 -16.30
N GLU A 428 -22.83 -16.71 -17.02
CA GLU A 428 -22.97 -18.12 -16.67
C GLU A 428 -22.24 -18.49 -15.38
N ILE A 429 -21.03 -17.94 -15.17
CA ILE A 429 -20.25 -18.18 -13.95
C ILE A 429 -20.89 -17.49 -12.74
N GLU A 430 -21.33 -16.23 -12.88
CA GLU A 430 -22.05 -15.50 -11.82
C GLU A 430 -23.39 -16.18 -11.48
N ALA A 431 -24.05 -16.80 -12.45
CA ALA A 431 -25.25 -17.62 -12.24
C ALA A 431 -24.97 -18.99 -11.60
N GLY A 432 -23.70 -19.31 -11.34
CA GLY A 432 -23.30 -20.46 -10.54
C GLY A 432 -22.72 -21.64 -11.31
N LYS A 433 -22.53 -21.55 -12.63
CA LYS A 433 -21.83 -22.62 -13.37
C LYS A 433 -20.33 -22.62 -13.02
N SER A 434 -19.70 -23.80 -13.05
CA SER A 434 -18.23 -23.89 -13.14
C SER A 434 -17.75 -23.55 -14.55
N GLN A 435 -16.46 -23.26 -14.70
CA GLN A 435 -15.84 -23.03 -16.00
C GLN A 435 -15.91 -24.30 -16.85
N TYR A 436 -15.76 -25.48 -16.26
CA TYR A 436 -16.06 -26.74 -16.94
C TYR A 436 -17.49 -26.81 -17.46
N GLN A 437 -18.50 -26.51 -16.63
CA GLN A 437 -19.91 -26.60 -17.02
C GLN A 437 -20.25 -25.62 -18.14
N SER A 438 -19.78 -24.37 -18.05
CA SER A 438 -19.96 -23.39 -19.13
C SER A 438 -19.24 -23.82 -20.42
N ALA A 439 -18.00 -24.31 -20.33
CA ALA A 439 -17.26 -24.78 -21.51
C ALA A 439 -17.90 -26.03 -22.15
N LYS A 440 -18.40 -26.96 -21.33
CA LYS A 440 -19.14 -28.15 -21.77
C LYS A 440 -20.42 -27.77 -22.52
N ASP A 441 -21.20 -26.83 -21.97
CA ASP A 441 -22.42 -26.32 -22.60
C ASP A 441 -22.14 -25.51 -23.87
N PHE A 442 -20.99 -24.83 -23.93
CA PHE A 442 -20.56 -24.06 -25.09
C PHE A 442 -20.21 -24.99 -26.26
N PHE A 443 -19.42 -26.04 -26.04
CA PHE A 443 -18.98 -26.92 -27.12
C PHE A 443 -19.96 -28.06 -27.44
N LYS A 444 -20.73 -28.55 -26.47
CA LYS A 444 -21.71 -29.65 -26.63
C LYS A 444 -21.14 -30.90 -27.32
N MET A 445 -19.90 -31.25 -26.99
CA MET A 445 -19.22 -32.40 -27.57
C MET A 445 -19.96 -33.70 -27.23
N SER A 446 -20.14 -34.56 -28.24
CA SER A 446 -20.56 -35.94 -28.08
C SER A 446 -19.50 -36.77 -27.36
N GLN A 447 -19.85 -37.96 -26.86
CA GLN A 447 -18.87 -38.85 -26.22
C GLN A 447 -17.69 -39.19 -27.15
N SER A 448 -17.95 -39.43 -28.44
CA SER A 448 -16.88 -39.70 -29.41
C SER A 448 -15.95 -38.50 -29.61
N GLU A 449 -16.46 -37.28 -29.52
CA GLU A 449 -15.63 -36.07 -29.60
C GLU A 449 -14.84 -35.86 -28.32
N LEU A 450 -15.42 -36.12 -27.15
CA LEU A 450 -14.72 -36.10 -25.87
C LEU A 450 -13.56 -37.10 -25.87
N ASP A 451 -13.81 -38.35 -26.28
CA ASP A 451 -12.77 -39.39 -26.37
C ASP A 451 -11.63 -38.96 -27.32
N GLN A 452 -11.98 -38.38 -28.47
CA GLN A 452 -11.00 -37.86 -29.42
C GLN A 452 -10.19 -36.70 -28.84
N GLN A 453 -10.83 -35.77 -28.13
CA GLN A 453 -10.14 -34.63 -27.53
C GLN A 453 -9.27 -35.04 -26.34
N LEU A 454 -9.63 -36.09 -25.60
CA LEU A 454 -8.76 -36.68 -24.57
C LEU A 454 -7.51 -37.30 -25.19
N GLN A 455 -7.62 -37.97 -26.35
CA GLN A 455 -6.45 -38.44 -27.08
C GLN A 455 -5.61 -37.27 -27.63
N ASN A 456 -6.25 -36.23 -28.16
CA ASN A 456 -5.54 -35.03 -28.61
C ASN A 456 -4.80 -34.35 -27.46
N ALA A 457 -5.39 -34.30 -26.26
CA ALA A 457 -4.77 -33.79 -25.05
C ALA A 457 -3.47 -34.56 -24.74
N LYS A 458 -3.53 -35.89 -24.66
CA LYS A 458 -2.36 -36.76 -24.44
C LYS A 458 -1.29 -36.57 -25.50
N ASN A 459 -1.67 -36.40 -26.77
CA ASN A 459 -0.73 -36.19 -27.88
C ASN A 459 -0.12 -34.77 -27.91
N SER A 460 -0.70 -33.80 -27.21
CA SER A 460 -0.25 -32.41 -27.22
C SER A 460 0.85 -32.10 -26.19
N VAL A 461 1.15 -33.05 -25.31
CA VAL A 461 2.17 -32.94 -24.26
C VAL A 461 3.02 -34.21 -24.21
N ASP A 462 4.09 -34.21 -23.42
CA ASP A 462 4.86 -35.42 -23.12
C ASP A 462 4.10 -36.29 -22.10
N PHE A 463 3.09 -37.03 -22.56
CA PHE A 463 2.25 -37.85 -21.70
C PHE A 463 3.05 -39.00 -21.04
N SER A 464 4.09 -39.52 -21.71
CA SER A 464 4.96 -40.53 -21.10
C SER A 464 5.72 -39.97 -19.89
N LYS A 465 6.15 -38.70 -19.92
CA LYS A 465 6.74 -38.04 -18.76
C LYS A 465 5.75 -37.86 -17.61
N ILE A 466 4.49 -37.53 -17.91
CA ILE A 466 3.42 -37.50 -16.89
C ILE A 466 3.28 -38.87 -16.23
N GLN A 467 3.18 -39.96 -17.01
CA GLN A 467 3.02 -41.31 -16.48
C GLN A 467 4.19 -41.75 -15.61
N MET A 468 5.43 -41.43 -16.02
CA MET A 468 6.62 -41.68 -15.20
C MET A 468 6.53 -40.96 -13.85
N LYS A 469 6.17 -39.67 -13.87
CA LYS A 469 6.06 -38.87 -12.64
C LYS A 469 4.94 -39.36 -11.72
N VAL A 470 3.78 -39.70 -12.27
CA VAL A 470 2.69 -40.29 -11.48
C VAL A 470 3.12 -41.62 -10.85
N THR A 471 3.86 -42.46 -11.59
CA THR A 471 4.40 -43.72 -11.05
C THR A 471 5.32 -43.48 -9.85
N GLU A 472 6.11 -42.41 -9.85
CA GLU A 472 6.93 -41.99 -8.70
C GLU A 472 6.10 -41.58 -7.48
N TRP A 473 4.90 -41.04 -7.68
CA TRP A 473 4.00 -40.58 -6.62
C TRP A 473 3.07 -41.67 -6.07
N LEU A 474 2.80 -42.74 -6.81
CA LEU A 474 1.91 -43.81 -6.35
C LEU A 474 2.29 -44.39 -4.97
N PRO A 475 3.58 -44.57 -4.61
CA PRO A 475 3.96 -45.00 -3.26
C PRO A 475 3.67 -43.99 -2.15
N LEU A 476 3.31 -42.75 -2.48
CA LEU A 476 2.94 -41.70 -1.52
C LEU A 476 1.44 -41.71 -1.20
N LEU A 477 0.60 -42.39 -2.01
CA LEU A 477 -0.82 -42.58 -1.76
C LEU A 477 -1.02 -43.65 -0.67
#